data_AF-A0A661XJ38-F1
#
_entry.id   AF-A0A661XJ38-F1
#
_cell.length_a   1.000
_cell.length_b   1.000
_cell.length_c   1.000
_cell.angle_alpha   90.00
_cell.angle_beta   90.00
_cell.angle_gamma   90.00
#
_symmetry.space_group_name_H-M   'P 1'
#
loop_
_entity.id
_entity.type
_entity.pdbx_description
1 polymer ?
#
loop_
_entity_poly.entity_id
_entity_poly.type
_entity_poly.pdbx_seq_one_letter_code
_entity_poly.pdbx_strand_id
1 'polypeptide(L)'
;MTLSLKAQTVAHFENLGVQTDQFLNGNDLSGGFESGHVFLPNNFNASYQSWLGWAISATTDTQTPGFNNQYSAITGEGAEGSTAYAVNFSFGPNIIRLTDEARGGQVTGLFVTNSTYA
;
A
#
# COMPACT_ATOMS: atom_id res chain seq x y z
N MET A 1 -11.89 -37.01 -11.73
CA MET A 1 -10.82 -36.02 -11.97
C MET A 1 -11.15 -34.81 -11.13
N THR A 2 -10.42 -34.58 -10.04
CA THR A 2 -10.72 -33.48 -9.10
C THR A 2 -9.86 -32.30 -9.51
N LEU A 3 -10.48 -31.22 -10.00
CA LEU A 3 -9.76 -29.95 -10.18
C LEU A 3 -9.50 -29.36 -8.79
N SER A 4 -8.24 -29.21 -8.42
CA SER A 4 -7.84 -28.37 -7.29
C SER A 4 -7.55 -26.98 -7.84
N LEU A 5 -8.51 -26.04 -7.72
CA LEU A 5 -8.20 -24.63 -7.92
C LEU A 5 -7.39 -24.15 -6.72
N LYS A 6 -6.18 -23.64 -6.95
CA LYS A 6 -5.48 -22.81 -5.97
C LYS A 6 -6.01 -21.39 -6.15
N ALA A 7 -6.94 -20.95 -5.30
CA ALA A 7 -7.28 -19.54 -5.22
C ALA A 7 -6.05 -18.81 -4.66
N GLN A 8 -5.39 -17.99 -5.48
CA GLN A 8 -4.39 -17.05 -4.97
C GLN A 8 -5.14 -15.81 -4.47
N THR A 9 -5.09 -15.54 -3.18
CA THR A 9 -5.60 -14.28 -2.63
C THR A 9 -4.62 -13.17 -3.03
N VAL A 10 -5.03 -12.30 -3.94
CA VAL A 10 -4.30 -11.08 -4.27
C VAL A 10 -4.81 -9.98 -3.35
N ALA A 11 -3.93 -9.39 -2.55
CA ALA A 11 -4.27 -8.21 -1.76
C ALA A 11 -4.40 -7.00 -2.71
N HIS A 12 -5.55 -6.34 -2.65
CA HIS A 12 -5.85 -5.10 -3.35
C HIS A 12 -6.42 -4.08 -2.37
N PHE A 13 -6.21 -2.78 -2.58
CA PHE A 13 -6.51 -1.78 -1.54
C PHE A 13 -7.89 -1.12 -1.67
N GLU A 14 -8.69 -1.55 -2.65
CA GLU A 14 -10.05 -1.05 -2.88
C GLU A 14 -10.97 -1.24 -1.66
N ASN A 15 -10.72 -2.25 -0.82
CA ASN A 15 -11.48 -2.50 0.41
C ASN A 15 -11.35 -1.37 1.45
N LEU A 16 -10.34 -0.51 1.32
CA LEU A 16 -10.09 0.62 2.21
C LEU A 16 -10.85 1.88 1.79
N GLY A 17 -11.50 1.89 0.63
CA GLY A 17 -12.40 2.96 0.20
C GLY A 17 -11.71 4.33 0.03
N VAL A 18 -10.42 4.35 -0.32
CA VAL A 18 -9.69 5.59 -0.57
C VAL A 18 -10.24 6.25 -1.84
N GLN A 19 -10.69 7.48 -1.73
CA GLN A 19 -11.23 8.22 -2.87
C GLN A 19 -10.10 8.69 -3.79
N THR A 20 -10.40 8.85 -5.08
CA THR A 20 -9.47 9.43 -6.05
C THR A 20 -8.88 10.75 -5.54
N ASP A 21 -7.57 10.92 -5.74
CA ASP A 21 -6.78 12.06 -5.26
C ASP A 21 -6.73 12.21 -3.74
N GLN A 22 -6.95 11.12 -2.99
CA GLN A 22 -6.76 11.06 -1.55
C GLN A 22 -5.74 9.98 -1.15
N PHE A 23 -5.34 10.03 0.12
CA PHE A 23 -4.43 9.04 0.72
C PHE A 23 -4.77 8.81 2.19
N LEU A 24 -4.36 7.64 2.69
CA LEU A 24 -4.34 7.27 4.09
C LEU A 24 -2.89 7.12 4.53
N ASN A 25 -2.44 7.99 5.42
CA ASN A 25 -1.07 7.98 5.96
C ASN A 25 -1.00 7.51 7.43
N GLY A 26 -2.11 6.98 7.95
CA GLY A 26 -2.22 6.47 9.32
C GLY A 26 -2.48 7.54 10.38
N ASN A 27 -2.95 8.74 9.98
CA ASN A 27 -3.33 9.79 10.92
C ASN A 27 -4.46 9.40 11.90
N ASP A 28 -5.18 8.32 11.60
CA ASP A 28 -6.20 7.70 12.43
C ASP A 28 -5.63 6.88 13.59
N LEU A 29 -4.30 6.72 13.64
CA LEU A 29 -3.55 5.97 14.65
C LEU A 29 -3.95 4.49 14.74
N SER A 30 -4.48 3.92 13.65
CA SER A 30 -4.79 2.49 13.53
C SER A 30 -3.55 1.59 13.59
N GLY A 31 -2.38 2.16 13.26
CA GLY A 31 -1.09 1.47 13.26
C GLY A 31 -0.79 0.67 11.99
N GLY A 32 -1.67 0.69 10.99
CA GLY A 32 -1.46 0.05 9.70
C GLY A 32 -2.73 -0.24 8.92
N PHE A 33 -2.56 -0.93 7.79
CA PHE A 33 -3.64 -1.21 6.84
C PHE A 33 -3.76 -2.71 6.60
N GLU A 34 -4.99 -3.19 6.54
CA GLU A 34 -5.29 -4.61 6.27
C GLU A 34 -5.97 -4.76 4.90
N SER A 35 -5.50 -5.71 4.11
CA SER A 35 -6.10 -6.09 2.84
C SER A 35 -5.93 -7.59 2.62
N GLY A 36 -7.03 -8.33 2.51
CA GLY A 36 -6.98 -9.79 2.45
C GLY A 36 -6.22 -10.37 3.64
N HIS A 37 -5.16 -11.14 3.36
CA HIS A 37 -4.29 -11.74 4.38
C HIS A 37 -2.93 -11.03 4.52
N VAL A 38 -2.91 -9.71 4.27
CA VAL A 38 -1.72 -8.89 4.54
C VAL A 38 -2.05 -7.73 5.47
N PHE A 39 -1.14 -7.46 6.39
CA PHE A 39 -1.11 -6.26 7.21
C PHE A 39 0.13 -5.44 6.90
N LEU A 40 -0.08 -4.15 6.65
CA LEU A 40 0.91 -3.15 6.29
C LEU A 40 1.10 -2.18 7.45
N PRO A 41 2.17 -2.31 8.27
CA PRO A 41 2.38 -1.43 9.42
C PRO A 41 2.61 0.03 9.00
N ASN A 42 2.00 0.93 9.75
CA ASN A 42 2.20 2.37 9.65
C ASN A 42 2.59 2.92 11.02
N ASN A 43 3.53 3.86 11.05
CA ASN A 43 3.89 4.62 12.23
C ASN A 43 3.69 6.11 11.97
N PHE A 44 2.48 6.60 12.25
CA PHE A 44 2.16 8.01 12.20
C PHE A 44 2.58 8.73 13.48
N ASN A 45 3.21 9.89 13.34
CA ASN A 45 3.58 10.78 14.41
C ASN A 45 2.77 12.08 14.34
N ALA A 46 1.77 12.19 15.21
CA ALA A 46 0.87 13.35 15.25
C ALA A 46 1.56 14.66 15.64
N SER A 47 2.67 14.63 16.39
CA SER A 47 3.41 15.84 16.77
C SER A 47 4.15 16.46 15.58
N TYR A 48 4.63 15.64 14.66
CA TYR A 48 5.37 16.09 13.47
C TYR A 48 4.56 16.01 12.18
N GLN A 49 3.31 15.52 12.26
CA GLN A 49 2.45 15.26 11.09
C GLN A 49 3.18 14.42 10.02
N SER A 50 3.94 13.43 10.49
CA SER A 50 4.80 12.58 9.66
C SER A 50 4.45 11.11 9.81
N TRP A 51 4.90 10.29 8.88
CA TRP A 51 4.63 8.85 8.88
C TRP A 51 5.87 8.07 8.44
N LEU A 52 5.96 6.82 8.89
CA LEU A 52 6.91 5.82 8.42
C LEU A 52 6.17 4.49 8.17
N GLY A 53 6.75 3.65 7.33
CA GLY A 53 6.16 2.37 6.93
C GLY A 53 5.32 2.53 5.67
N TRP A 54 4.07 2.07 5.72
CA TRP A 54 3.16 2.08 4.57
C TRP A 54 2.12 3.20 4.67
N ALA A 55 1.68 3.68 3.52
CA ALA A 55 0.49 4.51 3.31
C ALA A 55 -0.30 3.93 2.14
N ILE A 56 -1.59 4.23 2.06
CA ILE A 56 -2.44 3.84 0.93
C ILE A 56 -2.80 5.10 0.16
N SER A 57 -2.66 5.08 -1.14
CA SER A 57 -2.88 6.24 -1.99
C SER A 57 -3.78 5.90 -3.16
N ALA A 58 -4.59 6.87 -3.57
CA ALA A 58 -5.29 6.89 -4.84
C ALA A 58 -5.00 8.21 -5.59
N THR A 59 -3.83 8.81 -5.34
CA THR A 59 -3.41 10.04 -6.01
C THR A 59 -3.00 9.79 -7.45
N THR A 60 -3.36 10.72 -8.33
CA THR A 60 -3.10 10.60 -9.78
C THR A 60 -2.03 11.58 -10.29
N ASP A 61 -1.43 12.37 -9.40
CA ASP A 61 -0.45 13.40 -9.77
C ASP A 61 0.93 12.82 -10.14
N THR A 62 1.18 12.72 -11.43
CA THR A 62 2.42 12.20 -12.03
C THR A 62 3.41 13.30 -12.44
N GLN A 63 3.14 14.57 -12.12
CA GLN A 63 3.90 15.70 -12.66
C GLN A 63 4.55 16.56 -11.59
N THR A 64 3.92 16.74 -10.43
CA THR A 64 4.43 17.66 -9.41
C THR A 64 5.73 17.12 -8.80
N PRO A 65 6.86 17.84 -8.91
CA PRO A 65 8.11 17.42 -8.32
C PRO A 65 8.16 17.72 -6.81
N GLY A 66 8.98 16.96 -6.09
CA GLY A 66 9.31 17.23 -4.70
C GLY A 66 8.45 16.47 -3.68
N PHE A 67 8.86 16.59 -2.41
CA PHE A 67 8.36 15.77 -1.30
C PHE A 67 6.86 15.92 -1.02
N ASN A 68 6.24 17.01 -1.48
CA ASN A 68 4.79 17.17 -1.38
C ASN A 68 4.02 16.12 -2.20
N ASN A 69 4.66 15.50 -3.19
CA ASN A 69 4.08 14.44 -4.01
C ASN A 69 4.48 13.02 -3.55
N GLN A 70 4.83 12.86 -2.27
CA GLN A 70 5.30 11.60 -1.67
C GLN A 70 4.31 10.43 -1.72
N TYR A 71 3.03 10.68 -2.02
CA TYR A 71 1.99 9.64 -2.07
C TYR A 71 1.67 9.19 -3.50
N SER A 72 2.23 9.82 -4.54
CA SER A 72 1.89 9.46 -5.92
C SER A 72 2.87 8.45 -6.51
N ALA A 73 2.31 7.43 -7.16
CA ALA A 73 3.03 6.59 -8.10
C ALA A 73 3.19 7.32 -9.44
N ILE A 74 4.34 7.15 -10.11
CA ILE A 74 4.59 7.76 -11.42
C ILE A 74 3.63 7.27 -12.52
N THR A 75 2.97 6.13 -12.28
CA THR A 75 1.92 5.59 -13.15
C THR A 75 0.57 6.29 -12.96
N GLY A 76 0.37 7.01 -11.86
CA GLY A 76 -0.89 7.68 -11.51
C GLY A 76 -2.00 6.75 -11.05
N GLU A 77 -1.75 5.43 -11.02
CA GLU A 77 -2.69 4.38 -10.64
C GLU A 77 -1.94 3.14 -10.13
N GLY A 78 -2.69 2.24 -9.48
CA GLY A 78 -2.21 0.94 -9.06
C GLY A 78 -2.15 -0.07 -10.19
N ALA A 79 -1.55 -1.22 -9.92
CA ALA A 79 -1.46 -2.31 -10.89
C ALA A 79 -2.85 -2.79 -11.34
N GLU A 80 -2.93 -3.29 -12.57
CA GLU A 80 -4.16 -3.84 -13.18
C GLU A 80 -5.33 -2.85 -13.21
N GLY A 81 -5.05 -1.53 -13.25
CA GLY A 81 -6.07 -0.47 -13.27
C GLY A 81 -6.74 -0.22 -11.93
N SER A 82 -6.14 -0.69 -10.83
CA SER A 82 -6.62 -0.41 -9.46
C SER A 82 -6.48 1.08 -9.17
N THR A 83 -7.50 1.66 -8.53
CA THR A 83 -7.48 3.07 -8.14
C THR A 83 -6.60 3.31 -6.92
N ALA A 84 -6.47 2.29 -6.05
CA ALA A 84 -5.71 2.37 -4.81
C ALA A 84 -4.45 1.50 -4.83
N TYR A 85 -3.34 2.04 -4.30
CA TYR A 85 -2.06 1.37 -4.21
C TYR A 85 -1.34 1.70 -2.90
N ALA A 86 -0.40 0.85 -2.50
CA ALA A 86 0.42 1.10 -1.33
C ALA A 86 1.69 1.89 -1.69
N VAL A 87 2.03 2.86 -0.86
CA VAL A 87 3.28 3.62 -0.92
C VAL A 87 4.07 3.35 0.34
N ASN A 88 5.39 3.30 0.23
CA ASN A 88 6.26 3.06 1.35
C ASN A 88 7.28 4.17 1.54
N PHE A 89 7.47 4.57 2.79
CA PHE A 89 8.56 5.45 3.20
C PHE A 89 9.12 4.98 4.54
N SER A 90 10.37 4.55 4.58
CA SER A 90 11.02 4.06 5.79
C SER A 90 12.53 4.24 5.73
N PHE A 91 13.14 4.48 6.90
CA PHE A 91 14.59 4.46 7.08
C PHE A 91 15.12 3.07 7.47
N GLY A 92 14.22 2.12 7.77
CA GLY A 92 14.54 0.75 8.18
C GLY A 92 13.88 -0.29 7.28
N PRO A 93 13.85 -1.56 7.71
CA PRO A 93 13.23 -2.63 6.93
C PRO A 93 11.75 -2.34 6.62
N ASN A 94 11.36 -2.58 5.38
CA ASN A 94 9.96 -2.53 4.95
C ASN A 94 9.31 -3.88 5.16
N ILE A 95 8.33 -3.91 6.07
CA ILE A 95 7.69 -5.16 6.51
C ILE A 95 6.28 -5.23 5.93
N ILE A 96 5.99 -6.31 5.23
CA ILE A 96 4.61 -6.76 4.94
C ILE A 96 4.38 -7.97 5.86
N ARG A 97 3.33 -7.95 6.68
CA ARG A 97 3.00 -9.08 7.57
C ARG A 97 1.94 -9.93 6.91
N LEU A 98 2.24 -11.20 6.67
CA LEU A 98 1.22 -12.17 6.25
C LEU A 98 0.39 -12.58 7.47
N THR A 99 -0.93 -12.55 7.34
CA THR A 99 -1.91 -12.89 8.37
C THR A 99 -2.70 -14.15 7.98
N ASP A 100 -3.48 -14.68 8.92
CA ASP A 100 -4.36 -15.84 8.74
C ASP A 100 -3.74 -17.01 7.96
N GLU A 101 -4.40 -17.46 6.89
CA GLU A 101 -4.00 -18.59 6.06
C GLU A 101 -2.71 -18.33 5.27
N ALA A 102 -2.30 -17.07 5.10
CA ALA A 102 -1.05 -16.72 4.44
C ALA A 102 0.16 -16.79 5.39
N ARG A 103 -0.02 -16.93 6.71
CA ARG A 103 1.08 -16.99 7.68
C ARG A 103 2.02 -18.15 7.40
N GLY A 104 3.31 -17.84 7.25
CA GLY A 104 4.35 -18.82 6.91
C GLY A 104 4.28 -19.33 5.46
N GLY A 105 3.37 -18.77 4.65
CA GLY A 105 3.25 -19.05 3.24
C GLY A 105 4.29 -18.32 2.39
N GLN A 106 4.28 -18.60 1.09
CA GLN A 106 5.13 -17.96 0.10
C GLN A 106 4.38 -16.82 -0.60
N VAL A 107 5.02 -15.67 -0.71
CA VAL A 107 4.56 -14.58 -1.59
C VAL A 107 5.08 -14.87 -3.00
N THR A 108 4.19 -15.06 -3.96
CA THR A 108 4.55 -15.35 -5.36
C THR A 108 5.19 -14.15 -6.07
N GLY A 109 4.78 -12.93 -5.70
CA GLY A 109 5.31 -11.69 -6.25
C GLY A 109 4.51 -10.46 -5.82
N LEU A 110 4.97 -9.29 -6.26
CA LEU A 110 4.28 -8.01 -6.17
C LEU A 110 4.65 -7.12 -7.36
N PHE A 111 3.79 -6.17 -7.69
CA PHE A 111 4.10 -5.09 -8.64
C PHE A 111 4.73 -3.92 -7.90
N VAL A 112 5.76 -3.32 -8.48
CA VAL A 112 6.47 -2.16 -7.91
C VAL A 112 6.71 -1.15 -9.02
N THR A 113 6.53 0.12 -8.70
CA THR A 113 6.85 1.26 -9.55
C THR A 113 7.49 2.37 -8.73
N ASN A 114 8.10 3.34 -9.39
CA ASN A 114 8.65 4.52 -8.72
C ASN A 114 7.53 5.44 -8.24
N SER A 115 7.81 6.19 -7.16
CA SER A 115 6.99 7.35 -6.83
C SER A 115 7.26 8.49 -7.82
N THR A 116 6.33 9.43 -7.95
CA THR A 116 6.53 10.65 -8.74
C THR A 116 7.65 11.53 -8.15
N TYR A 117 7.87 11.42 -6.83
CA TYR A 117 8.87 12.22 -6.13
C TYR A 117 10.32 11.76 -6.39
N ALA A 118 10.56 10.45 -6.54
CA ALA A 118 11.89 9.83 -6.49
C ALA A 118 12.60 9.71 -7.85
#